data_AF-A0A257LYP3-F1
#
_entry.id   AF-A0A257LYP3-F1
#
_cell.length_a   1.000
_cell.length_b   1.000
_cell.length_c   1.000
_cell.angle_alpha   90.00
_cell.angle_beta   90.00
_cell.angle_gamma   90.00
#
_symmetry.space_group_name_H-M   'P 1'
#
loop_
_entity.id
_entity.type
_entity.pdbx_description
1 polymer ?
#
loop_
_entity_poly.entity_id
_entity_poly.type
_entity_poly.pdbx_seq_one_letter_code
_entity_poly.pdbx_strand_id
1 'polypeptide(L)' 'MTKEAERLAEDQGRAKNWKRWGPYLSERQWGTVREDYSAHGNSWAEFPHDHARRRAYRWGEDGLQGWTDRQCRLWFA' A
#
# COMPACT_ATOMS: atom_id res chain seq x y z
N MET A 1 -28.37 -7.27 -5.53
CA MET A 1 -26.93 -7.07 -5.22
C MET A 1 -26.29 -6.34 -6.38
N THR A 2 -25.27 -5.50 -6.13
CA THR A 2 -24.47 -4.89 -7.19
C THR A 2 -23.39 -5.87 -7.67
N LYS A 3 -22.88 -5.68 -8.89
CA LYS A 3 -21.74 -6.46 -9.41
C LYS A 3 -20.49 -6.33 -8.54
N GLU A 4 -20.31 -5.19 -7.87
CA GLU A 4 -19.24 -5.00 -6.90
C GLU A 4 -19.43 -5.86 -5.66
N ALA A 5 -20.65 -5.90 -5.09
CA ALA A 5 -20.93 -6.74 -3.94
C ALA A 5 -20.71 -8.23 -4.24
N GLU A 6 -21.06 -8.68 -5.45
CA GLU A 6 -20.78 -10.03 -5.93
C GLU A 6 -19.26 -10.32 -5.95
N ARG A 7 -18.45 -9.42 -6.55
CA ARG A 7 -16.98 -9.57 -6.60
C ARG A 7 -16.35 -9.58 -5.21
N LEU A 8 -16.83 -8.74 -4.29
CA LEU A 8 -16.34 -8.71 -2.92
C LEU A 8 -16.67 -10.01 -2.16
N ALA A 9 -17.86 -10.57 -2.36
CA ALA A 9 -18.23 -11.87 -1.78
C ALA A 9 -17.39 -13.02 -2.36
N GLU A 10 -17.14 -13.02 -3.67
CA GLU A 10 -16.27 -14.00 -4.34
C GLU A 10 -14.81 -13.92 -3.84
N ASP A 11 -14.29 -12.71 -3.58
CA ASP A 11 -12.95 -12.48 -3.03
C ASP A 11 -12.85 -12.91 -1.56
N GLN A 12 -13.86 -12.61 -0.73
CA GLN A 12 -13.94 -13.05 0.66
C GLN A 12 -13.96 -14.58 0.77
N GLY A 13 -14.76 -15.24 -0.07
CA GLY A 13 -14.83 -16.70 -0.15
C GLY A 13 -13.64 -17.36 -0.86
N ARG A 14 -12.65 -16.58 -1.32
CA ARG A 14 -11.50 -17.05 -2.13
C ARG A 14 -11.88 -17.83 -3.40
N ALA A 15 -13.12 -17.69 -3.88
CA ALA A 15 -13.59 -18.33 -5.10
C ALA A 15 -12.95 -17.72 -6.36
N LYS A 16 -12.67 -16.42 -6.32
CA LYS A 16 -11.89 -15.70 -7.34
C LYS A 16 -10.93 -14.73 -6.66
N ASN A 17 -9.72 -14.59 -7.20
CA ASN A 17 -8.69 -13.74 -6.61
C ASN A 17 -8.74 -12.31 -7.16
N TRP A 18 -9.85 -11.61 -6.96
CA TRP A 18 -10.04 -10.24 -7.46
C TRP A 18 -9.01 -9.26 -6.90
N LYS A 19 -8.51 -9.49 -5.68
CA LYS A 19 -7.47 -8.67 -5.04
C LYS A 19 -6.07 -9.27 -5.13
N ARG A 20 -5.79 -10.14 -6.11
CA ARG A 20 -4.46 -10.78 -6.24
C ARG A 20 -3.35 -9.76 -6.42
N TRP A 21 -3.60 -8.73 -7.21
CA TRP A 21 -2.63 -7.71 -7.59
C TRP A 21 -3.16 -6.34 -7.17
N GLY A 22 -2.27 -5.46 -6.72
CA GLY A 22 -2.67 -4.13 -6.27
C GLY A 22 -1.52 -3.34 -5.66
N PRO A 23 -1.81 -2.12 -5.16
CA PRO A 23 -0.83 -1.22 -4.58
C PRO A 23 -0.51 -1.57 -3.11
N TYR A 24 0.03 -2.78 -2.87
CA TYR A 24 0.31 -3.29 -1.53
C TYR A 24 1.72 -2.97 -1.01
N LEU A 25 2.40 -1.99 -1.62
CA LEU A 25 3.78 -1.61 -1.29
C LEU A 25 3.89 -0.36 -0.40
N SER A 26 2.77 0.18 0.05
CA SER A 26 2.75 1.41 0.84
C SER A 26 3.53 1.29 2.16
N GLU A 27 3.46 0.14 2.84
CA GLU A 27 4.25 -0.13 4.05
C GLU A 27 5.74 -0.31 3.75
N ARG A 28 6.09 -0.80 2.56
CA ARG A 28 7.48 -0.94 2.12
C ARG A 28 8.11 0.44 1.85
N GLN A 29 7.37 1.34 1.20
CA GLN A 29 7.83 2.71 0.94
C GLN A 29 8.21 3.43 2.24
N TRP A 30 7.46 3.22 3.32
CA TRP A 30 7.72 3.83 4.63
C TRP A 30 9.16 3.60 5.11
N GLY A 31 9.69 2.39 4.93
CA GLY A 31 11.04 2.03 5.38
C GLY A 31 12.19 2.70 4.61
N THR A 32 11.91 3.39 3.49
CA THR A 32 12.93 4.07 2.68
C THR A 32 13.10 5.56 3.00
N VAL A 33 12.30 6.08 3.93
CA VAL A 33 12.31 7.43 4.54
C VAL A 33 12.83 8.53 3.60
N ARG A 34 11.97 8.96 2.68
CA ARG A 34 12.17 10.15 1.83
C ARG A 34 11.21 11.30 2.19
N GLU A 35 10.27 11.07 3.10
CA GLU A 35 9.32 12.06 3.60
C GLU A 35 9.68 12.45 5.04
N ASP A 36 10.68 13.32 5.21
CA ASP A 36 10.90 14.00 6.49
C ASP A 36 10.40 15.44 6.37
N TYR A 37 9.29 15.71 7.05
CA TYR A 37 8.72 17.07 7.18
C TYR A 37 8.84 17.58 8.62
N SER A 38 9.58 16.86 9.46
CA SER A 38 9.55 17.09 10.90
C SER A 38 10.40 18.29 11.24
N ALA A 39 9.95 19.08 12.23
CA ALA A 39 10.66 20.28 12.64
C ALA A 39 12.09 19.99 13.19
N HIS A 40 12.36 18.75 13.60
CA HIS A 40 13.59 18.36 14.31
C HIS A 40 14.28 17.12 13.72
N GLY A 41 13.93 16.68 12.51
CA GLY A 41 14.56 15.51 11.87
C GLY A 41 14.16 14.16 12.48
N ASN A 42 13.02 14.09 13.17
CA ASN A 42 12.43 12.86 13.71
C ASN A 42 11.26 12.40 12.82
N SER A 43 11.60 11.96 11.62
CA SER A 43 10.66 11.48 10.60
C SER A 43 9.76 10.33 11.08
N TRP A 44 10.25 9.44 11.94
CA TRP A 44 9.51 8.24 12.39
C TRP A 44 8.47 8.56 13.46
N ALA A 45 8.68 9.61 14.24
CA ALA A 45 7.69 10.09 15.22
C ALA A 45 6.59 10.92 14.53
N GLU A 46 6.94 11.75 13.55
CA GLU A 46 5.96 12.56 12.81
C GLU A 46 5.16 11.71 11.80
N PHE A 47 5.80 10.70 11.20
CA PHE A 47 5.16 9.76 10.29
C PHE A 47 5.32 8.31 10.79
N PRO A 48 4.48 7.90 11.75
CA PRO A 48 4.46 6.52 12.23
C PRO A 48 4.08 5.53 11.13
N HIS A 49 4.55 4.29 11.24
CA HIS A 49 4.22 3.21 10.30
C HIS A 49 2.72 3.06 10.06
N ASP A 50 1.89 3.29 11.08
CA ASP A 50 0.43 3.13 10.98
C ASP A 50 -0.22 4.09 9.96
N HIS A 51 0.46 5.20 9.65
CA HIS A 51 0.04 6.14 8.62
C HIS A 51 0.41 5.65 7.19
N ALA A 52 1.39 4.75 7.04
CA ALA A 52 1.88 4.27 5.75
C ALA A 52 0.75 3.71 4.87
N ARG A 53 -0.19 2.97 5.48
CA ARG A 53 -1.37 2.38 4.82
C ARG A 53 -2.43 3.39 4.36
N ARG A 54 -2.37 4.65 4.82
CA ARG A 54 -3.43 5.66 4.61
C ARG A 54 -2.91 7.00 4.10
N ARG A 55 -1.60 7.12 3.85
CA ARG A 55 -0.96 8.33 3.34
C ARG A 55 -0.60 8.14 1.88
N ALA A 56 -0.88 9.16 1.07
CA ALA A 56 -0.34 9.26 -0.28
C ALA A 56 1.10 9.77 -0.18
N TYR A 57 2.04 8.98 -0.67
CA TYR A 57 3.44 9.39 -0.76
C TYR A 57 3.62 10.40 -1.89
N ARG A 58 4.58 11.32 -1.73
CA ARG A 58 5.01 12.29 -2.75
C ARG A 58 6.29 11.86 -3.47
N TRP A 59 7.06 10.97 -2.86
CA TRP A 59 8.33 10.48 -3.37
C TRP A 59 8.44 8.96 -3.20
N GLY A 60 9.18 8.34 -4.12
CA GLY A 60 9.43 6.90 -4.13
C GLY A 60 8.40 6.13 -4.97
N GLU A 61 8.93 5.19 -5.75
CA GLU A 61 8.21 4.40 -6.76
C GLU A 61 7.12 3.54 -6.10
N ASP A 62 7.48 2.84 -5.03
CA ASP A 62 6.60 1.97 -4.24
C ASP A 62 5.38 2.72 -3.68
N GLY A 63 5.54 4.00 -3.37
CA GLY A 63 4.49 4.84 -2.78
C GLY A 63 3.54 5.50 -3.77
N LEU A 64 3.95 5.63 -5.04
CA LEU A 64 3.19 6.35 -6.07
C LEU A 64 2.59 5.43 -7.12
N GLN A 65 3.34 4.41 -7.55
CA GLN A 65 2.98 3.54 -8.68
C GLN A 65 3.28 2.06 -8.42
N GLY A 66 3.78 1.72 -7.23
CA GLY A 66 4.12 0.37 -6.86
C GLY A 66 2.95 -0.60 -7.05
N TRP A 67 3.17 -1.66 -7.80
CA TRP A 67 2.19 -2.71 -8.07
C TRP A 67 2.78 -4.07 -7.73
N THR A 68 2.08 -4.86 -6.91
CA THR A 68 2.59 -6.14 -6.45
C THR A 68 1.48 -7.15 -6.23
N ASP A 69 1.83 -8.43 -6.19
CA ASP A 69 0.89 -9.43 -5.70
C ASP A 69 0.62 -9.21 -4.21
N ARG A 70 -0.54 -9.66 -3.70
CA ARG A 70 -0.97 -9.44 -2.31
C ARG A 70 0.00 -9.93 -1.22
N GLN A 71 0.99 -10.75 -1.57
CA GLN A 71 2.00 -11.27 -0.66
C GLN A 71 3.35 -10.54 -0.80
N CYS A 72 3.41 -9.52 -1.66
CA CYS A 72 4.58 -8.71 -1.94
C CYS A 72 5.79 -9.54 -2.42
N ARG A 73 5.56 -10.62 -3.19
CA ARG A 73 6.61 -11.54 -3.67
C ARG A 73 7.12 -11.17 -5.05
N LEU A 74 6.24 -10.69 -5.92
CA LEU A 74 6.53 -10.20 -7.26
C LEU A 74 5.97 -8.79 -7.40
N TRP A 75 6.78 -7.88 -7.94
CA TRP A 75 6.44 -6.48 -8.05
C TRP A 75 6.86 -5.86 -9.37
N PHE A 76 6.23 -4.75 -9.70
CA PHE A 76 6.54 -3.90 -10.82
C PHE A 76 6.54 -2.46 -10.32
N ALA A 77 7.64 -1.78 -10.61
CA ALA A 77 7.96 -0.46 -10.15
C ALA A 77 8.75 0.22 -11.32
#